data_AF-A0A354WT27-F1
#
_entry.id   AF-A0A354WT27-F1
#
_cell.length_a   1.000
_cell.length_b   1.000
_cell.length_c   1.000
_cell.angle_alpha   90.00
_cell.angle_beta   90.00
_cell.angle_gamma   90.00
#
_symmetry.space_group_name_H-M   'P 1'
#
loop_
_entity.id
_entity.type
_entity.pdbx_description
1 polymer ?
#
loop_
_entity_poly.entity_id
_entity_poly.type
_entity_poly.pdbx_seq_one_letter_code
_entity_poly.pdbx_strand_id
1 'polypeptide(L)' 'MTLQNVTLVSDRRRISLSIELADSWWSRFKGLMLRKSLPEGQGLYLKKTNSIHMCFMRFPIDAIFFDT' A
#
# COMPACT_ATOMS: atom_id res chain seq x y z
N MET A 1 4.47 -7.97 -9.05
CA MET A 1 3.75 -6.76 -8.59
C MET A 1 2.71 -6.44 -9.64
N THR A 2 1.43 -6.51 -9.26
CA THR A 2 0.31 -6.28 -10.18
C THR A 2 -0.33 -4.96 -9.83
N LEU A 3 -0.56 -4.07 -10.79
CA LEU A 3 -1.28 -2.82 -10.57
C LEU A 3 -2.79 -3.10 -10.55
N GLN A 4 -3.47 -2.73 -9.47
CA GLN A 4 -4.92 -2.78 -9.36
C GLN A 4 -5.47 -1.40 -9.02
N ASN A 5 -6.52 -0.99 -9.72
CA ASN A 5 -7.23 0.24 -9.37
C ASN A 5 -8.26 -0.09 -8.29
N VAL A 6 -8.17 0.60 -7.16
CA VAL A 6 -9.08 0.45 -6.03
C VAL A 6 -9.79 1.77 -5.81
N THR A 7 -11.11 1.72 -5.68
CA THR A 7 -11.90 2.89 -5.35
C THR A 7 -12.22 2.85 -3.87
N LEU A 8 -11.67 3.79 -3.10
CA LEU A 8 -12.11 4.03 -1.73
C LEU A 8 -13.45 4.76 -1.78
N VAL A 9 -14.45 4.19 -1.11
CA VAL A 9 -15.79 4.76 -0.99
C VAL A 9 -16.01 5.11 0.48
N SER A 10 -16.17 6.40 0.77
CA SER A 10 -16.55 6.90 2.09
C SER A 10 -17.80 7.73 1.93
N ASP A 11 -18.95 7.14 2.27
CA ASP A 11 -20.31 7.72 2.21
C ASP A 11 -20.65 8.49 0.91
N ARG A 12 -20.18 9.74 0.77
CA ARG A 12 -20.38 10.59 -0.42
C ARG A 12 -19.14 10.82 -1.29
N ARG A 13 -17.95 10.39 -0.88
CA ARG A 13 -16.69 10.58 -1.61
C ARG A 13 -16.19 9.25 -2.17
N ARG A 14 -15.88 9.26 -3.48
CA ARG A 14 -15.21 8.16 -4.17
C ARG A 14 -13.84 8.65 -4.61
N ILE A 15 -12.79 7.95 -4.19
CA ILE A 15 -11.42 8.27 -4.56
C ILE A 15 -10.86 7.04 -5.27
N SER A 16 -10.50 7.19 -6.55
CA SER A 16 -9.80 6.14 -7.29
C SER A 16 -8.31 6.25 -7.01
N LEU A 17 -7.74 5.16 -6.49
CA LEU A 17 -6.33 5.02 -6.18
C LEU A 17 -5.78 3.83 -6.97
N SER A 18 -4.62 3.99 -7.58
CA SER A 18 -3.88 2.91 -8.20
C SER A 18 -3.02 2.23 -7.15
N ILE A 19 -3.41 1.02 -6.76
CA ILE A 19 -2.76 0.27 -5.71
C ILE A 19 -1.90 -0.85 -6.31
N GLU A 20 -0.62 -0.86 -5.97
CA GLU A 20 0.26 -1.97 -6.29
C GLU A 20 0.01 -3.14 -5.34
N LEU A 21 -0.25 -4.32 -5.90
CA LEU A 21 -0.45 -5.53 -5.13
C LEU A 21 0.89 -6.24 -4.92
N ALA A 22 1.34 -6.24 -3.66
CA ALA A 22 2.49 -7.00 -3.20
C ALA A 22 2.02 -8.36 -2.67
N ASP A 23 1.95 -9.35 -3.56
CA ASP A 23 1.56 -10.72 -3.21
C ASP A 23 2.76 -11.61 -2.82
N SER A 24 3.95 -11.29 -3.35
CA SER A 24 5.10 -12.19 -3.31
C SER A 24 5.92 -11.95 -2.05
N TRP A 25 6.54 -12.99 -1.49
CA TRP A 25 7.31 -12.91 -0.23
C TRP A 25 8.37 -11.78 -0.27
N TRP A 26 9.10 -11.66 -1.39
CA TRP A 26 10.10 -10.61 -1.59
C TRP A 26 9.48 -9.21 -1.73
N SER A 27 8.36 -9.08 -2.46
CA SER A 27 7.65 -7.80 -2.59
C SER A 27 7.02 -7.35 -1.27
N ARG A 28 6.63 -8.29 -0.41
CA ARG A 28 6.07 -8.04 0.92
C ARG A 28 7.14 -7.66 1.93
N PHE A 29 8.29 -8.33 1.88
CA PHE A 29 9.45 -7.97 2.69
C PHE A 29 10.01 -6.60 2.29
N LYS A 30 10.10 -6.32 0.97
CA LYS A 30 10.56 -5.03 0.46
C LYS A 30 9.54 -3.92 0.71
N GLY A 31 8.24 -4.19 0.59
CA GLY A 31 7.19 -3.19 0.79
C GLY A 31 7.46 -1.88 0.06
N LEU A 32 7.41 -0.76 0.80
CA LEU A 32 7.83 0.58 0.34
C LEU A 32 9.30 0.91 0.67
N MET A 33 10.07 -0.02 1.23
CA MET A 33 11.51 0.17 1.41
C MET A 33 12.15 0.41 0.02
N LEU A 34 13.02 1.41 -0.06
CA LEU A 34 13.64 1.94 -1.30
C LEU A 34 12.72 2.70 -2.25
N ARG A 35 11.42 2.92 -1.95
CA ARG A 35 10.64 3.91 -2.72
C ARG A 35 11.12 5.32 -2.33
N LYS A 36 11.34 6.17 -3.35
CA LYS A 36 11.72 7.58 -3.15
C LYS A 36 10.53 8.44 -2.71
N SER A 37 9.34 8.12 -3.20
CA SER A 37 8.08 8.75 -2.85
C SER A 37 6.92 7.84 -3.23
N LEU A 38 5.76 8.05 -2.61
CA LEU A 38 4.48 7.51 -3.03
C LEU A 38 3.70 8.66 -3.69
N PRO A 39 3.44 8.61 -5.01
CA PRO A 39 2.66 9.63 -5.71
C PRO A 39 1.24 9.73 -5.14
N GLU A 40 0.65 10.92 -5.19
CA GLU A 40 -0.78 11.08 -4.89
C GLU A 40 -1.62 10.18 -5.81
N GLY A 41 -2.64 9.54 -5.24
CA GLY A 41 -3.45 8.59 -6.00
C GLY A 41 -2.81 7.21 -6.16
N GLN A 42 -1.63 6.94 -5.56
CA GLN A 42 -1.04 5.60 -5.54
C GLN A 42 -0.95 5.01 -4.14
N GLY A 43 -1.01 3.69 -4.05
CA GLY A 43 -0.91 2.95 -2.79
C GLY A 43 -0.23 1.59 -2.96
N LEU A 44 0.08 0.94 -1.84
CA LEU A 44 0.58 -0.44 -1.83
C LEU A 44 -0.34 -1.30 -0.98
N TYR A 45 -0.85 -2.40 -1.55
CA TYR A 45 -1.63 -3.40 -0.83
C TYR A 45 -0.77 -4.62 -0.53
N LEU A 46 -0.52 -4.84 0.76
CA LEU A 46 0.22 -5.98 1.29
C LEU A 46 -0.77 -7.09 1.66
N LYS A 47 -0.98 -8.05 0.77
CA LYS A 47 -1.93 -9.14 0.98
C LYS A 47 -1.45 -10.10 2.06
N LYS A 48 -2.27 -10.41 3.09
CA LYS A 48 -2.01 -11.36 4.20
C LYS A 48 -0.85 -11.00 5.16
N THR A 49 -0.51 -9.73 5.36
CA THR A 49 0.61 -9.32 6.23
C THR A 49 0.14 -9.05 7.66
N ASN A 50 0.69 -9.80 8.63
CA ASN A 50 0.36 -9.64 10.06
C ASN A 50 1.08 -8.47 10.73
N SER A 51 2.18 -7.98 10.16
CA SER A 51 2.94 -6.86 10.72
C SER A 51 3.73 -6.15 9.62
N ILE A 52 3.68 -4.82 9.65
CA ILE A 52 4.52 -3.95 8.82
C ILE A 52 5.57 -3.31 9.72
N HIS A 53 6.83 -3.40 9.32
CA HIS A 53 7.90 -2.66 9.96
C HIS A 53 8.05 -1.30 9.25
N MET A 54 8.31 -0.24 10.01
CA MET A 54 8.64 1.08 9.44
C MET A 54 10.14 1.35 9.38
N CYS A 55 10.97 0.37 9.75
CA CYS A 55 12.43 0.47 9.68
C CYS A 55 12.87 0.79 8.25
N PHE A 56 13.83 1.72 8.07
CA PHE A 56 14.37 2.12 6.76
C PHE A 56 13.38 2.75 5.76
N MET A 57 12.25 3.28 6.23
CA MET A 57 11.40 4.10 5.38
C MET A 57 12.00 5.50 5.18
N ARG A 58 11.90 5.99 3.94
CA ARG A 58 12.43 7.30 3.55
C ARG A 58 11.42 8.44 3.71
N PHE A 59 10.15 8.12 3.93
CA PHE A 59 9.04 9.06 4.02
C PHE A 59 7.96 8.51 4.97
N PRO A 60 7.19 9.38 5.64
CA PRO A 60 6.04 8.97 6.44
C PRO A 60 4.95 8.39 5.54
N ILE A 61 4.28 7.34 6.00
CA ILE A 61 3.14 6.73 5.29
C ILE A 61 1.98 6.59 6.25
N ASP A 62 0.78 6.65 5.69
CA ASP A 62 -0.44 6.22 6.35
C ASP A 62 -0.67 4.73 6.08
N ALA A 63 -0.76 3.95 7.14
CA ALA A 63 -1.05 2.53 7.06
C ALA A 63 -2.46 2.26 7.59
N ILE A 64 -3.30 1.65 6.75
CA ILE A 64 -4.64 1.21 7.13
C ILE A 64 -4.61 -0.32 7.16
N PHE A 65 -4.87 -0.88 8.33
CA PHE A 65 -5.00 -2.33 8.51
C PHE A 65 -6.46 -2.69 8.32
N PHE A 66 -6.73 -3.51 7.31
CA PHE A 66 -8.04 -4.13 7.15
C PHE A 66 -7.99 -5.48 7.84
N ASP A 67 -8.77 -5.61 8.90
CA ASP A 67 -9.09 -6.90 9.48
C ASP A 67 -10.19 -7.50 8.60
N THR A 68 -9.90 -8.62 7.94
CA THR A 68 -10.86 -9.30 7.06
C THR A 68 -11.20 -10.65 7.64
#